data_AF-A0A6N8B8F3-F1
#
_entry.id   AF-A0A6N8B8F3-F1
#
_cell.length_a   1.000
_cell.length_b   1.000
_cell.length_c   1.000
_cell.angle_alpha   90.00
_cell.angle_beta   90.00
_cell.angle_gamma   90.00
#
_symmetry.space_group_name_H-M   'P 1'
#
loop_
_entity.id
_entity.type
_entity.pdbx_description
1 polymer ?
#
loop_
_entity_poly.entity_id
_entity_poly.type
_entity_poly.pdbx_seq_one_letter_code
_entity_poly.pdbx_strand_id
1 'polypeptide(L)' 'MVFKKDQRTGKRTREIVKDILTKSPKHPRGIKVILVDGQIGRVQEIIK' A
#
# COMPACT_ATOMS: atom_id res chain seq x y z
N MET A 1 3.51 14.93 14.32
CA MET A 1 4.88 15.23 13.84
C MET A 1 5.65 13.92 13.81
N VAL A 2 6.16 13.52 12.65
CA VAL A 2 6.89 12.27 12.42
C VAL A 2 8.36 12.61 12.17
N PHE A 3 9.27 11.87 12.79
CA PHE A 3 10.70 12.08 12.64
C PHE A 3 11.14 11.94 11.17
N LYS A 4 11.87 12.95 10.69
CA LYS A 4 12.26 13.20 9.31
C LYS A 4 13.28 12.19 8.74
N LYS A 5 13.76 11.24 9.54
CA LYS A 5 14.86 10.33 9.19
C LYS A 5 14.42 9.14 8.33
N ASP A 6 13.15 8.72 8.42
CA ASP A 6 12.64 7.54 7.70
C ASP A 6 11.77 7.86 6.48
N GLN A 7 11.56 9.15 6.18
CA GLN A 7 10.80 9.56 4.98
C GLN A 7 11.55 9.26 3.67
N ARG A 8 12.84 8.91 3.72
CA ARG A 8 13.74 8.88 2.55
C ARG A 8 13.97 7.51 1.93
N THR A 9 13.42 6.43 2.49
CA THR A 9 13.75 5.12 1.91
C THR A 9 13.02 4.86 0.62
N GLY A 10 11.84 5.46 0.37
CA GLY A 10 11.08 5.24 -0.88
C GLY A 10 10.88 3.75 -1.22
N LYS A 11 11.15 2.86 -0.27
CA LYS A 11 11.23 1.42 -0.45
C LYS A 11 9.79 0.96 -0.55
N ARG A 12 9.35 0.79 -1.79
CA ARG A 12 8.10 0.10 -2.09
C ARG A 12 8.32 -1.36 -1.70
N THR A 13 7.84 -1.76 -0.52
CA THR A 13 7.80 -3.17 -0.16
C THR A 13 6.87 -3.86 -1.15
N ARG A 14 7.39 -4.87 -1.84
CA ARG A 14 6.60 -5.70 -2.75
C ARG A 14 6.03 -6.84 -1.92
N GLU A 15 4.73 -6.77 -1.66
CA GLU A 15 4.02 -7.79 -0.90
C GLU A 15 2.88 -8.37 -1.73
N ILE A 16 2.47 -9.59 -1.40
CA ILE A 16 1.38 -10.27 -2.08
C ILE A 16 0.06 -9.79 -1.47
N VAL A 17 -0.75 -9.15 -2.30
CA VAL A 17 -2.10 -8.72 -1.95
C VAL A 17 -3.06 -9.90 -2.12
N LYS A 18 -3.87 -10.15 -1.09
CA LYS A 18 -4.94 -11.14 -1.11
C LYS A 18 -6.22 -10.57 -1.72
N ASP A 19 -6.60 -9.36 -1.30
CA ASP A 19 -7.83 -8.73 -1.76
C ASP A 19 -7.71 -7.21 -1.82
N ILE A 20 -8.41 -6.60 -2.77
CA ILE A 20 -8.43 -5.15 -2.98
C ILE A 20 -9.76 -4.63 -2.44
N LEU A 21 -9.69 -3.91 -1.31
CA LEU A 21 -10.87 -3.35 -0.66
C LEU A 21 -11.43 -2.10 -1.37
N THR A 22 -10.70 -1.57 -2.35
CA THR A 22 -11.07 -0.34 -3.03
C THR A 22 -11.39 -0.61 -4.49
N LYS A 23 -12.66 -0.42 -4.87
CA LYS A 23 -13.18 -0.65 -6.23
C LYS A 23 -12.99 0.54 -7.18
N SER A 24 -12.41 1.65 -6.73
CA SER A 24 -12.27 2.84 -7.57
C SER A 24 -10.95 2.81 -8.37
N PRO A 25 -10.87 3.42 -9.56
CA PRO A 25 -9.63 3.46 -10.33
C PRO A 25 -8.64 4.52 -9.83
N LYS A 26 -9.14 5.60 -9.20
CA LYS A 26 -8.33 6.73 -8.73
C LYS A 26 -8.21 6.72 -7.21
N HIS A 27 -6.98 6.54 -6.75
CA HIS A 27 -6.65 6.53 -5.33
C HIS A 27 -5.51 7.50 -5.00
N PRO A 28 -5.81 8.79 -4.74
CA PRO A 28 -4.79 9.81 -4.49
C PRO A 28 -3.95 9.56 -3.22
N ARG A 29 -4.42 8.70 -2.32
CA ARG A 29 -3.74 8.33 -1.07
C ARG A 29 -3.28 6.85 -1.05
N GLY A 30 -3.36 6.15 -2.18
CA GLY A 30 -3.10 4.72 -2.29
C GLY A 30 -4.35 3.84 -2.17
N ILE A 31 -4.22 2.61 -2.65
CA ILE A 31 -5.27 1.59 -2.71
C ILE A 31 -5.27 0.83 -1.38
N LYS A 32 -6.42 0.74 -0.72
CA LYS A 32 -6.57 -0.09 0.48
C LYS A 32 -6.67 -1.55 0.06
N VAL A 33 -5.79 -2.37 0.62
CA VAL A 33 -5.67 -3.78 0.30
C VAL A 33 -5.54 -4.62 1.57
N ILE A 34 -5.93 -5.88 1.48
CA ILE A 34 -5.65 -6.91 2.46
C ILE A 34 -4.47 -7.74 1.94
N LEU A 35 -3.44 -7.87 2.76
CA LEU A 35 -2.29 -8.73 2.51
C LEU A 35 -2.68 -10.20 2.71
N VAL A 36 -1.90 -11.12 2.13
CA VAL A 36 -2.08 -12.58 2.36
C VAL A 36 -2.02 -12.96 3.83
N ASP A 37 -1.26 -12.21 4.63
CA ASP A 37 -1.15 -12.39 6.08
C ASP A 37 -2.37 -11.87 6.87
N GLY A 38 -3.42 -11.38 6.19
CA GLY A 38 -4.63 -10.85 6.80
C GLY A 38 -4.52 -9.41 7.31
N GLN A 39 -3.36 -8.78 7.15
CA GLN A 39 -3.12 -7.38 7.53
C GLN A 39 -3.71 -6.41 6.49
N ILE A 40 -4.22 -5.27 6.96
CA ILE A 40 -4.78 -4.22 6.09
C ILE A 40 -3.72 -3.15 5.84
N GLY A 41 -3.40 -2.91 4.57
CA GLY A 41 -2.38 -1.96 4.14
C GLY A 41 -2.87 -0.97 3.08
N ARG A 42 -1.97 -0.04 2.70
CA ARG A 42 -2.15 0.85 1.55
C ARG A 42 -1.00 0.62 0.57
N VAL A 43 -1.31 0.29 -0.67
CA VAL A 43 -0.33 0.16 -1.75
C VAL A 43 -0.44 1.33 -2.71
N GLN A 44 0.69 1.72 -3.29
CA GLN A 44 0.75 2.80 -4.28
C GLN A 44 0.47 2.29 -5.70
N GLU A 45 0.82 1.03 -6.00
CA GLU A 45 0.78 0.46 -7.34
C GLU A 45 0.57 -1.05 -7.23
N ILE A 46 -0.25 -1.61 -8.12
CA ILE A 46 -0.44 -3.07 -8.25
C ILE A 46 0.05 -3.44 -9.65
N ILE A 47 1.12 -4.25 -9.69
CA ILE A 47 1.66 -4.81 -10.93
C ILE A 47 0.89 -6.11 -11.17
N LYS A 48 0.25 -6.25 -12.33
CA LYS A 48 -0.47 -7.45 -12.74
C LYS A 48 0.39 -8.32 -13.64
#